data_AF-A0A975M5V7-F1
#
_entry.id   AF-A0A975M5V7-F1
#
_cell.length_a   1.000
_cell.length_b   1.000
_cell.length_c   1.000
_cell.angle_alpha   90.00
_cell.angle_beta   90.00
_cell.angle_gamma   90.00
#
_symmetry.space_group_name_H-M   'P 1'
#
loop_
_entity.id
_entity.type
_entity.pdbx_description
1 polymer ?
#
loop_
_entity_poly.entity_id
_entity_poly.type
_entity_poly.pdbx_seq_one_letter_code
_entity_poly.pdbx_strand_id
1 'polypeptide(L)'
;MRAGKGLAGSGRVVLGNYALIKGLAVATGLWLAAATFLYVVLLFQGQEQPGSDFNPFGLWLFMMVVFGGLSLLVGVPMGLVMGLLLRPVRRQWIHVAVFFAVPSAVLWAVFGFDPFGGVVGLSVGIAAALGRLSVCRDVELVPAGGIR
;
A
#
# COMPACT_ATOMS: atom_id res chain seq x y z
N MET A 1 -11.60 22.95 -45.15
CA MET A 1 -12.50 23.50 -44.11
C MET A 1 -13.61 22.49 -43.79
N ARG A 2 -13.56 21.85 -42.61
CA ARG A 2 -14.74 21.60 -41.76
C ARG A 2 -14.25 21.20 -40.37
N ALA A 3 -14.41 22.14 -39.44
CA ALA A 3 -14.21 21.98 -38.01
C ALA A 3 -15.27 21.02 -37.43
N GLY A 4 -14.92 20.25 -36.40
CA GLY A 4 -15.83 19.26 -35.84
C GLY A 4 -15.39 18.67 -34.50
N LYS A 5 -15.24 19.55 -33.51
CA LYS A 5 -15.46 19.33 -32.06
C LYS A 5 -14.73 18.16 -31.38
N GLY A 6 -13.76 18.57 -30.55
CA GLY A 6 -13.26 17.74 -29.46
C GLY A 6 -14.41 17.15 -28.63
N LEU A 7 -14.38 15.83 -28.52
CA LEU A 7 -14.92 15.13 -27.37
C LEU A 7 -13.74 14.40 -26.76
N ALA A 8 -12.95 15.17 -26.02
CA ALA A 8 -12.14 14.65 -24.94
C ALA A 8 -13.10 13.97 -23.96
N GLY A 9 -13.47 12.72 -24.30
CA GLY A 9 -14.32 11.87 -23.48
C GLY A 9 -13.65 11.79 -22.13
N SER A 10 -14.23 12.51 -21.17
CA SER A 10 -13.85 12.50 -19.77
C SER A 10 -14.21 11.13 -19.22
N GLY A 11 -13.39 10.13 -19.56
CA GLY A 11 -13.35 8.84 -18.89
C GLY A 11 -13.01 9.12 -17.44
N ARG A 12 -14.04 9.24 -16.62
CA ARG A 12 -13.90 9.43 -15.19
C ARG A 12 -13.35 8.11 -14.69
N VAL A 13 -12.03 8.04 -14.50
CA VAL A 13 -11.37 6.97 -13.73
C VAL A 13 -11.88 7.12 -12.30
N VAL A 14 -13.07 6.61 -12.05
CA VAL A 14 -13.55 6.34 -10.71
C VAL A 14 -12.75 5.13 -10.30
N LEU A 15 -11.70 5.36 -9.51
CA LEU A 15 -11.11 4.28 -8.75
C LEU A 15 -12.24 3.71 -7.90
N GLY A 16 -12.87 2.64 -8.37
CA GLY A 16 -13.98 2.03 -7.66
C GLY A 16 -13.48 1.61 -6.29
N ASN A 17 -14.33 1.68 -5.26
CA ASN A 17 -14.00 1.25 -3.91
C ASN A 17 -13.32 -0.14 -3.89
N TYR A 18 -13.67 -1.00 -4.85
CA TYR A 18 -13.05 -2.31 -5.08
C TYR A 18 -11.54 -2.25 -5.37
N ALA A 19 -11.09 -1.32 -6.21
CA ALA A 19 -9.68 -1.11 -6.55
C ALA A 19 -8.87 -0.69 -5.30
N LEU A 20 -9.46 0.12 -4.42
CA LEU A 20 -8.84 0.53 -3.17
C LEU A 20 -8.77 -0.62 -2.16
N ILE A 21 -9.85 -1.38 -2.00
CA ILE A 21 -9.90 -2.55 -1.12
C ILE A 21 -8.91 -3.62 -1.58
N LYS A 22 -8.83 -3.91 -2.89
CA LYS A 22 -7.87 -4.87 -3.45
C LYS A 22 -6.43 -4.43 -3.22
N GLY A 23 -6.12 -3.15 -3.48
CA GLY A 23 -4.79 -2.60 -3.24
C GLY A 23 -4.39 -2.62 -1.77
N LEU A 24 -5.32 -2.29 -0.87
CA LEU A 24 -5.10 -2.34 0.57
C LEU A 24 -4.93 -3.77 1.08
N ALA A 25 -5.73 -4.72 0.60
CA ALA A 25 -5.63 -6.13 0.96
C ALA A 25 -4.28 -6.70 0.51
N VAL A 26 -3.83 -6.38 -0.71
CA VAL A 26 -2.52 -6.79 -1.22
C VAL A 26 -1.39 -6.16 -0.41
N ALA A 27 -1.45 -4.85 -0.13
CA ALA A 27 -0.42 -4.17 0.66
C ALA A 27 -0.33 -4.73 2.08
N THR A 28 -1.48 -4.88 2.75
CA THR A 28 -1.56 -5.43 4.12
C THR A 28 -1.09 -6.88 4.13
N GLY A 29 -1.58 -7.71 3.22
CA GLY A 29 -1.19 -9.12 3.12
C GLY A 29 0.30 -9.29 2.86
N LEU A 30 0.87 -8.49 1.95
CA LEU A 30 2.29 -8.54 1.66
C LEU A 30 3.14 -8.13 2.86
N TRP A 31 2.72 -7.10 3.60
CA TRP A 31 3.41 -6.69 4.81
C TRP A 31 3.35 -7.79 5.88
N LEU A 32 2.16 -8.34 6.15
CA LEU A 32 1.99 -9.39 7.17
C LEU A 32 2.77 -10.66 6.79
N ALA A 33 2.85 -10.98 5.50
CA ALA A 33 3.70 -12.05 4.99
C ALA A 33 5.19 -11.76 5.26
N ALA A 34 5.65 -10.53 5.04
CA ALA A 34 7.03 -10.12 5.35
C ALA A 34 7.34 -10.22 6.85
N ALA A 35 6.42 -9.81 7.74
CA ALA A 35 6.61 -9.98 9.18
C ALA A 35 6.56 -11.44 9.63
N THR A 36 5.76 -12.27 8.98
CA THR A 36 5.75 -13.71 9.23
C THR A 36 7.05 -14.35 8.76
N PHE A 37 7.58 -13.93 7.61
CA PHE A 37 8.89 -14.36 7.13
C PHE A 37 10.01 -13.95 8.09
N LEU A 38 10.00 -12.70 8.58
CA LEU A 38 10.94 -12.24 9.60
C LEU A 38 10.86 -13.08 10.88
N TYR A 39 9.64 -13.37 11.36
CA TYR A 39 9.44 -14.26 12.50
C TYR A 39 10.06 -15.64 12.29
N VAL A 40 9.85 -16.25 11.12
CA VAL A 40 10.45 -17.54 10.78
C VAL A 40 11.97 -17.46 10.78
N VAL A 41 12.58 -16.44 10.18
CA VAL A 41 14.04 -16.23 10.20
C VAL A 41 14.56 -16.10 11.63
N LEU A 42 13.87 -15.33 12.48
CA LEU A 42 14.25 -15.15 13.88
C LEU A 42 14.13 -16.45 14.68
N LEU A 43 13.15 -17.31 14.38
CA LEU A 43 13.05 -18.64 15.00
C LEU A 43 14.27 -19.51 14.67
N PHE A 44 14.74 -19.48 13.42
CA PHE A 44 15.92 -20.26 13.01
C PHE A 44 17.22 -19.70 13.60
N GLN A 45 17.34 -18.38 13.77
CA GLN A 45 18.52 -17.75 14.37
C GLN A 45 18.55 -17.84 15.90
N GLY A 46 17.39 -17.80 16.56
CA GLY A 46 17.26 -17.83 18.01
C GLY A 46 17.54 -19.19 18.66
N GLN A 47 17.69 -20.26 17.88
CA GLN A 47 18.07 -21.59 18.40
C GLN A 47 19.52 -21.64 18.90
N GLU A 48 20.37 -20.66 18.55
CA GLU A 48 21.80 -20.68 18.88
C GLU A 48 22.22 -19.80 20.07
N GLN A 49 21.32 -19.01 20.67
CA GLN A 49 21.66 -18.11 21.77
C GLN A 49 21.00 -18.50 23.10
N PRO A 50 21.69 -19.29 23.95
CA PRO A 50 21.24 -19.52 25.32
C PRO A 50 21.34 -18.21 26.12
N GLY A 51 20.20 -17.67 26.56
CA GLY A 51 20.13 -16.53 27.50
C GLY A 51 19.45 -15.25 26.98
N SER A 52 18.88 -15.23 25.76
CA SER A 52 18.10 -14.08 25.32
C SER A 52 16.64 -14.18 25.78
N ASP A 53 16.14 -13.20 26.53
CA ASP A 53 14.71 -13.05 26.88
C ASP A 53 13.84 -12.60 25.68
N PHE A 54 14.39 -12.67 24.46
CA PHE A 54 13.70 -12.23 23.25
C PHE A 54 12.58 -13.21 22.91
N ASN A 55 11.34 -12.72 22.93
CA ASN A 55 10.15 -13.48 22.56
C ASN A 55 9.73 -13.17 21.11
N PRO A 56 10.21 -13.93 20.09
CA PRO A 56 9.89 -13.68 18.70
C PRO A 56 8.39 -13.83 18.40
N PHE A 57 7.68 -14.69 19.14
CA PHE A 57 6.25 -14.86 19.00
C PHE A 57 5.48 -13.61 19.48
N GLY A 58 5.90 -13.02 20.60
CA GLY A 58 5.33 -11.77 21.11
C GLY A 58 5.52 -10.60 20.14
N LEU A 59 6.71 -10.48 19.55
CA LEU A 59 6.99 -9.48 18.51
C LEU A 59 6.13 -9.69 17.26
N TRP A 60 6.04 -10.94 16.77
CA TRP A 60 5.19 -11.26 15.63
C TRP A 60 3.72 -10.93 15.89
N LEU A 61 3.20 -11.31 17.05
CA LEU A 61 1.80 -11.05 17.43
C LEU A 61 1.52 -9.55 17.58
N PHE A 62 2.43 -8.81 18.19
CA PHE A 62 2.37 -7.35 18.23
C PHE A 62 2.33 -6.76 16.81
N MET A 63 3.20 -7.24 15.91
CA MET A 63 3.22 -6.78 14.54
C MET A 63 1.93 -7.08 13.77
N MET A 64 1.38 -8.29 13.93
CA MET A 64 0.11 -8.67 13.30
C MET A 64 -1.06 -7.80 13.77
N VAL A 65 -1.19 -7.61 15.09
CA VAL A 65 -2.34 -6.89 15.67
C VAL A 65 -2.22 -5.39 15.43
N VAL A 66 -1.06 -4.80 15.69
CA VAL A 66 -0.88 -3.34 15.62
C VAL A 66 -0.84 -2.88 14.18
N PHE A 67 -0.03 -3.49 13.31
CA PHE A 67 0.06 -3.05 11.91
C PHE A 67 -1.14 -3.51 11.08
N GLY A 68 -1.76 -4.66 11.41
CA GLY A 68 -3.03 -5.06 10.80
C GLY A 68 -4.19 -4.13 11.17
N GLY A 69 -4.26 -3.68 12.43
CA GLY A 69 -5.25 -2.68 12.85
C GLY A 69 -4.99 -1.30 12.23
N LEU A 70 -3.73 -0.85 12.23
CA LEU A 70 -3.32 0.41 11.63
C LEU A 70 -3.58 0.45 10.11
N SER A 71 -3.43 -0.67 9.40
CA SER A 71 -3.70 -0.69 7.95
C SER A 71 -5.18 -0.40 7.64
N LEU A 72 -6.11 -0.85 8.49
CA LEU A 72 -7.52 -0.54 8.34
C LEU A 72 -7.84 0.90 8.78
N LEU A 73 -7.37 1.29 9.97
CA LEU A 73 -7.69 2.59 10.56
C LEU A 73 -7.05 3.76 9.81
N VAL A 74 -5.81 3.59 9.34
CA VAL A 74 -5.03 4.63 8.68
C VAL A 74 -4.96 4.39 7.18
N GLY A 75 -4.76 3.15 6.73
CA GLY A 75 -4.59 2.85 5.30
C GLY A 75 -5.83 3.11 4.45
N VAL A 76 -7.04 2.84 4.97
CA VAL A 76 -8.30 3.14 4.27
C VAL A 76 -8.49 4.65 4.03
N PRO A 77 -8.52 5.52 5.06
CA PRO A 77 -8.72 6.96 4.84
C PRO A 77 -7.58 7.56 4.04
N MET A 78 -6.34 7.08 4.24
CA MET A 78 -5.18 7.58 3.51
C MET A 78 -5.24 7.24 2.02
N GLY A 79 -5.63 6.01 1.68
CA GLY A 79 -5.86 5.59 0.29
C GLY A 79 -6.98 6.39 -0.38
N LEU A 80 -8.03 6.76 0.36
CA LEU A 80 -9.13 7.60 -0.15
C LEU A 80 -8.65 9.03 -0.43
N VAL A 81 -7.97 9.65 0.54
CA VAL A 81 -7.41 11.00 0.41
C VAL A 81 -6.46 11.06 -0.79
N MET A 82 -5.55 10.10 -0.91
CA MET A 82 -4.63 10.01 -2.04
C MET A 82 -5.33 9.76 -3.37
N GLY A 83 -6.35 8.90 -3.40
CA GLY A 83 -7.15 8.65 -4.59
C GLY A 83 -7.89 9.90 -5.09
N LEU A 84 -8.36 10.75 -4.17
CA LEU A 84 -8.99 12.03 -4.50
C LEU A 84 -7.97 13.08 -4.95
N LEU A 85 -6.84 13.20 -4.26
CA LEU A 85 -5.75 14.15 -4.59
C LEU A 85 -5.12 13.84 -5.96
N LEU A 86 -4.92 12.56 -6.27
CA LEU A 86 -4.28 12.11 -7.51
C LEU A 86 -5.27 11.97 -8.68
N ARG A 87 -6.54 12.32 -8.49
CA ARG A 87 -7.57 12.29 -9.53
C ARG A 87 -7.24 13.12 -10.80
N PRO A 88 -6.53 14.27 -10.75
CA PRO A 88 -6.11 14.99 -11.95
C PRO A 88 -4.88 14.37 -12.63
N VAL A 89 -4.18 13.43 -11.96
CA VAL A 89 -2.89 12.91 -12.42
C VAL A 89 -3.11 11.68 -13.30
N ARG A 90 -2.92 11.84 -14.62
CA ARG A 90 -3.03 10.75 -15.60
C ARG A 90 -1.86 9.75 -15.58
N ARG A 91 -0.71 10.14 -15.02
CA ARG A 91 0.50 9.28 -14.98
C ARG A 91 0.43 8.30 -13.81
N GLN A 92 0.13 7.04 -14.10
CA GLN A 92 -0.02 5.96 -13.12
C GLN A 92 1.21 5.73 -12.23
N TRP A 93 2.41 5.94 -12.77
CA TRP A 93 3.67 5.88 -12.01
C TRP A 93 3.74 6.89 -10.86
N ILE A 94 3.13 8.07 -11.00
CA ILE A 94 3.08 9.06 -9.92
C ILE A 94 2.24 8.53 -8.76
N HIS A 95 1.20 7.75 -9.04
CA HIS A 95 0.41 7.13 -7.98
C HIS A 95 1.25 6.11 -7.21
N VAL A 96 2.05 5.29 -7.91
CA VAL A 96 2.95 4.34 -7.25
C VAL A 96 3.99 5.06 -6.38
N ALA A 97 4.59 6.14 -6.89
CA ALA A 97 5.56 6.94 -6.14
C ALA A 97 4.95 7.60 -4.90
N VAL A 98 3.72 8.11 -4.98
CA VAL A 98 3.05 8.75 -3.84
C VAL A 98 2.59 7.72 -2.80
N PHE A 99 2.04 6.58 -3.25
CA PHE A 99 1.68 5.47 -2.36
C PHE A 99 2.92 4.82 -1.72
N PHE A 100 4.12 4.97 -2.30
CA PHE A 100 5.38 4.63 -1.64
C PHE A 100 5.78 5.70 -0.62
N ALA A 101 5.94 6.95 -1.07
CA ALA A 101 6.64 7.98 -0.32
C ALA A 101 5.85 8.43 0.92
N VAL A 102 4.54 8.59 0.79
CA VAL A 102 3.76 9.19 1.88
C VAL A 102 3.58 8.22 3.06
N PRO A 103 3.20 6.94 2.88
CA PRO A 103 3.19 5.99 4.00
C PRO A 103 4.57 5.80 4.62
N SER A 104 5.64 5.76 3.80
CA SER A 104 7.01 5.67 4.31
C SER A 104 7.37 6.83 5.21
N ALA A 105 7.14 8.07 4.74
CA ALA A 105 7.48 9.28 5.47
C ALA A 105 6.65 9.43 6.75
N VAL A 106 5.35 9.10 6.71
CA VAL A 106 4.48 9.16 7.89
C VAL A 106 4.94 8.17 8.95
N LEU A 107 5.21 6.92 8.58
CA LEU A 107 5.66 5.93 9.56
C LEU A 107 7.06 6.25 10.08
N TRP A 108 7.97 6.70 9.22
CA TRP A 108 9.29 7.13 9.67
C TRP A 108 9.19 8.29 10.67
N ALA A 109 8.29 9.24 10.45
CA ALA A 109 8.05 10.31 11.42
C ALA A 109 7.43 9.81 12.73
N VAL A 110 6.49 8.84 12.67
CA VAL A 110 5.81 8.28 13.84
C VAL A 110 6.76 7.47 14.73
N PHE A 111 7.67 6.69 14.14
CA PHE A 111 8.62 5.87 14.89
C PHE A 111 9.86 6.64 15.36
N GLY A 112 10.00 7.90 14.97
CA GLY A 112 11.23 8.67 15.14
C GLY A 112 12.09 8.55 13.90
N PHE A 113 12.77 9.63 13.52
CA PHE A 113 13.66 9.68 12.34
C PHE A 113 14.95 8.87 12.54
N ASP A 114 14.85 7.68 13.11
CA ASP A 114 15.93 6.75 13.35
C ASP A 114 15.98 5.67 12.24
N PRO A 115 17.07 4.88 12.17
CA PRO A 115 17.22 3.85 11.14
C PRO A 115 16.15 2.76 11.19
N PHE A 116 15.68 2.37 12.37
CA PHE A 116 14.64 1.36 12.53
C PHE A 116 13.29 1.90 12.04
N GLY A 117 12.91 3.12 12.43
CA GLY A 117 11.75 3.81 11.89
C GLY A 117 11.80 3.94 10.36
N GLY A 118 12.98 4.22 9.81
CA GLY A 118 13.23 4.27 8.37
C GLY A 118 13.00 2.93 7.67
N VAL A 119 13.54 1.83 8.21
CA VAL A 119 13.36 0.47 7.66
C VAL A 119 11.89 0.05 7.69
N VAL A 120 11.21 0.28 8.81
CA VAL A 120 9.76 -0.01 8.94
C VAL A 120 8.97 0.82 7.93
N GLY A 121 9.24 2.13 7.85
CA GLY A 121 8.59 3.02 6.89
C GLY A 121 8.78 2.57 5.44
N LEU A 122 10.02 2.27 5.04
CA LEU A 122 10.33 1.79 3.69
C LEU A 122 9.63 0.47 3.37
N SER A 123 9.59 -0.47 4.32
CA SER A 123 8.89 -1.76 4.12
C SER A 123 7.40 -1.56 3.84
N VAL A 124 6.75 -0.66 4.58
CA VAL A 124 5.33 -0.32 4.38
C VAL A 124 5.13 0.44 3.09
N GLY A 125 6.01 1.38 2.75
CA GLY A 125 5.98 2.09 1.48
C GLY A 125 6.06 1.15 0.28
N ILE A 126 6.99 0.19 0.31
CA ILE A 126 7.13 -0.82 -0.74
C ILE A 126 5.84 -1.63 -0.85
N ALA A 127 5.29 -2.08 0.28
CA ALA A 127 4.04 -2.82 0.28
C ALA A 127 2.86 -2.01 -0.29
N ALA A 128 2.76 -0.73 0.05
CA ALA A 128 1.74 0.18 -0.47
C ALA A 128 1.92 0.47 -1.97
N ALA A 129 3.16 0.65 -2.43
CA ALA A 129 3.50 0.80 -3.85
C ALA A 129 3.11 -0.43 -4.67
N LEU A 130 3.41 -1.62 -4.13
CA LEU A 130 3.05 -2.90 -4.75
C LEU A 130 1.54 -3.14 -4.73
N GLY A 131 0.85 -2.74 -3.65
CA GLY A 131 -0.62 -2.72 -3.59
C GLY A 131 -1.22 -1.80 -4.65
N ARG A 132 -0.60 -0.64 -4.93
CA ARG A 132 -1.03 0.23 -6.02
C ARG A 132 -0.76 -0.39 -7.39
N LEU A 133 0.40 -1.02 -7.56
CA LEU A 133 0.79 -1.72 -8.80
C LEU A 133 -0.11 -2.92 -9.12
N SER A 134 -0.59 -3.66 -8.13
CA SER A 134 -1.45 -4.83 -8.36
C SER A 134 -2.80 -4.45 -8.97
N VAL A 135 -3.29 -3.26 -8.63
CA VAL A 135 -4.55 -2.67 -9.12
C VAL A 135 -4.37 -2.00 -10.48
N CYS A 136 -3.13 -1.65 -10.85
CA CYS A 136 -2.85 -0.99 -12.12
C CYS A 136 -3.31 -1.78 -13.35
N ARG A 137 -3.47 -3.10 -13.22
CA ARG A 137 -3.91 -4.01 -14.28
C ARG A 137 -5.43 -4.23 -14.36
N ASP A 138 -6.20 -3.80 -13.36
CA ASP A 138 -7.67 -3.96 -13.35
C ASP A 138 -8.42 -2.73 -13.92
N VAL A 139 -7.73 -1.84 -14.63
CA VAL A 139 -8.38 -0.68 -15.25
C VAL A 139 -9.06 -1.14 -16.55
N GLU A 140 -10.30 -1.62 -16.41
CA GLU A 140 -11.21 -1.82 -17.53
C GLU A 140 -11.47 -0.47 -18.21
N LEU A 141 -10.97 -0.32 -19.44
CA LEU A 141 -11.39 0.76 -20.33
C LEU A 141 -12.82 0.44 -20.79
N VAL A 142 -13.84 0.86 -20.03
CA VAL A 142 -15.24 0.78 -20.49
C VAL A 142 -15.37 1.69 -21.73
N PRO A 143 -15.64 1.15 -22.93
CA PRO A 143 -15.96 1.96 -24.08
C PRO A 143 -17.35 2.57 -23.84
N ALA A 144 -17.48 3.89 -23.97
CA ALA A 144 -18.76 4.56 -23.96
C ALA A 144 -19.56 4.15 -25.21
N GLY A 145 -20.29 3.03 -25.15
CA GLY A 145 -21.09 2.56 -26.29
C GLY A 145 -21.67 1.14 -26.22
N GLY A 146 -21.60 0.42 -25.10
CA GLY A 146 -22.15 -0.93 -25.00
C GLY A 146 -23.56 -0.97 -24.39
N ILE A 147 -24.58 -0.57 -25.16
CA ILE A 147 -25.93 -1.08 -24.91
C ILE A 147 -25.98 -2.46 -25.59
N ARG A 148 -26.21 -3.51 -24.80
CA ARG A 148 -27.08 -4.65 -25.15
C ARG A 148 -27.35 -5.47 -23.90
#